data_AF-A0A6N7M8U6-F1
#
_entry.id   AF-A0A6N7M8U6-F1
#
_cell.length_a   1.000
_cell.length_b   1.000
_cell.length_c   1.000
_cell.angle_alpha   90.00
_cell.angle_beta   90.00
_cell.angle_gamma   90.00
#
_symmetry.space_group_name_H-M   'P 1'
#
loop_
_entity.id
_entity.type
_entity.pdbx_description
1 polymer ?
#
loop_
_entity_poly.entity_id
_entity_poly.type
_entity_poly.pdbx_seq_one_letter_code
_entity_poly.pdbx_strand_id
1 'polypeptide(L)'
;MDIEEKKQAEGYFEQYWRYASALRNWFVAYGIGGAILCVSKADVFAEFPACTKQIIIFAFLLGVSVQVLLAFWNKIGHWFIYRGEDDPSYRSTKTYKFWDKATEWFWIDISIDIITFCSFFLATYKLIIALGRFG
;
A
#
# COMPACT_ATOMS: atom_id res chain seq x y z
N MET A 1 -26.43 -16.08 13.55
CA MET A 1 -25.05 -15.80 13.98
C MET A 1 -25.13 -15.41 15.44
N ASP A 2 -24.56 -16.25 16.29
CA ASP A 2 -24.62 -16.09 17.74
C ASP A 2 -23.79 -14.87 18.17
N ILE A 3 -24.07 -14.31 19.36
CA ILE A 3 -23.37 -13.10 19.85
C ILE A 3 -21.85 -13.34 19.93
N GLU A 4 -21.46 -14.56 20.30
CA GLU A 4 -20.05 -14.96 20.40
C GLU A 4 -19.36 -15.02 19.03
N GLU A 5 -20.06 -15.50 17.99
CA GLU A 5 -19.53 -15.57 16.62
C GLU A 5 -19.26 -14.17 16.04
N LYS A 6 -20.16 -13.21 16.29
CA LYS A 6 -19.97 -11.80 15.89
C LYS A 6 -18.72 -11.20 16.53
N LYS A 7 -18.56 -11.41 17.82
CA LYS A 7 -17.43 -10.87 18.59
C LYS A 7 -16.09 -11.45 18.13
N GLN A 8 -16.05 -12.73 17.78
CA GLN A 8 -14.87 -13.36 17.20
C GLN A 8 -14.55 -12.81 15.81
N ALA A 9 -15.55 -12.65 14.95
CA ALA A 9 -15.38 -12.08 13.62
C ALA A 9 -14.83 -10.64 13.68
N GLU A 10 -15.36 -9.80 14.58
CA GLU A 10 -14.84 -8.46 14.85
C GLU A 10 -13.37 -8.50 15.31
N GLY A 11 -13.02 -9.41 16.21
CA GLY A 11 -11.65 -9.60 16.68
C GLY A 11 -10.66 -9.98 15.57
N TYR A 12 -11.03 -10.91 14.68
CA TYR A 12 -10.20 -11.29 13.54
C TYR A 12 -10.01 -10.13 12.55
N PHE A 13 -11.08 -9.39 12.27
CA PHE A 13 -11.02 -8.23 11.40
C PHE A 13 -10.14 -7.12 11.98
N GLU A 14 -10.25 -6.83 13.28
CA GLU A 14 -9.42 -5.84 13.95
C GLU A 14 -7.93 -6.23 13.90
N GLN A 15 -7.62 -7.50 14.14
CA GLN A 15 -6.25 -7.99 14.05
C GLN A 15 -5.68 -7.84 12.64
N TYR A 16 -6.46 -8.24 11.62
CA TYR A 16 -6.10 -8.03 10.22
C TYR A 16 -5.84 -6.55 9.91
N TRP A 17 -6.78 -5.67 10.30
CA TRP A 17 -6.70 -4.24 10.02
C TRP A 17 -5.45 -3.60 10.64
N ARG A 18 -5.09 -4.01 11.87
CA ARG A 18 -3.88 -3.57 12.56
C ARG A 18 -2.62 -3.96 11.77
N TYR A 19 -2.50 -5.20 11.32
CA TYR A 19 -1.34 -5.66 10.56
C TYR A 19 -1.28 -5.02 9.16
N ALA A 20 -2.40 -4.94 8.45
CA ALA A 20 -2.48 -4.31 7.13
C ALA A 20 -2.09 -2.82 7.19
N SER A 21 -2.58 -2.10 8.21
CA SER A 21 -2.21 -0.70 8.43
C SER A 21 -0.74 -0.54 8.79
N ALA A 22 -0.20 -1.40 9.65
CA ALA A 22 1.20 -1.38 10.02
C ALA A 22 2.09 -1.64 8.79
N LEU A 23 1.83 -2.70 8.02
CA LEU A 23 2.61 -3.07 6.83
C LEU A 23 2.63 -1.93 5.80
N ARG A 24 1.46 -1.31 5.53
CA ARG A 24 1.37 -0.15 4.64
C ARG A 24 2.19 1.03 5.12
N ASN A 25 2.17 1.33 6.43
CA ASN A 25 2.99 2.40 7.00
C ASN A 25 4.49 2.10 6.83
N TRP A 26 4.91 0.85 7.04
CA TRP A 26 6.27 0.42 6.76
C TRP A 26 6.65 0.61 5.30
N PHE A 27 5.77 0.24 4.36
CA PHE A 27 6.02 0.45 2.93
C PHE A 27 6.15 1.92 2.55
N VAL A 28 5.24 2.78 3.00
CA VAL A 28 5.30 4.22 2.72
C VAL A 28 6.56 4.84 3.31
N ALA A 29 6.88 4.52 4.57
CA ALA A 29 8.09 5.02 5.23
C ALA A 29 9.36 4.56 4.52
N TYR A 30 9.44 3.28 4.16
CA TYR A 30 10.57 2.70 3.44
C TYR A 30 10.75 3.35 2.06
N GLY A 31 9.68 3.47 1.27
CA GLY A 31 9.75 4.04 -0.06
C GLY A 31 10.12 5.52 -0.07
N ILE A 32 9.58 6.32 0.85
CA ILE A 32 9.98 7.72 1.04
C ILE A 32 11.43 7.80 1.48
N GLY A 33 11.84 6.99 2.45
CA GLY A 33 13.23 6.93 2.93
C GLY A 33 14.23 6.59 1.82
N GLY A 34 13.89 5.60 0.97
CA GLY A 34 14.69 5.22 -0.20
C GLY A 34 14.80 6.35 -1.23
N ALA A 35 13.71 7.05 -1.52
CA ALA A 35 13.73 8.20 -2.42
C ALA A 35 14.58 9.36 -1.85
N ILE A 36 14.46 9.66 -0.56
CA ILE A 36 15.27 10.68 0.14
C ILE A 36 16.75 10.30 0.14
N LEU A 37 17.09 9.02 0.29
CA LEU A 37 18.47 8.56 0.23
C LEU A 37 19.10 8.86 -1.13
N CYS A 38 18.35 8.66 -2.23
CA CYS A 38 18.82 8.96 -3.59
C CYS A 38 19.09 10.47 -3.78
N VAL A 39 18.28 11.33 -3.17
CA VAL A 39 18.46 12.79 -3.22
C VAL A 39 19.60 13.25 -2.29
N SER A 40 19.67 12.70 -1.08
CA SER A 40 20.69 13.05 -0.07
C SER A 40 22.10 12.63 -0.46
N LYS A 41 22.23 11.64 -1.34
CA LYS A 41 23.51 11.15 -1.90
C LYS A 41 23.59 11.42 -3.41
N ALA A 42 23.12 12.61 -3.83
CA ALA A 42 23.06 12.99 -5.24
C ALA A 42 24.39 12.81 -5.98
N ASP A 43 25.54 13.09 -5.34
CA ASP A 43 26.86 12.94 -5.97
C ASP A 43 27.17 11.48 -6.35
N VAL A 44 26.96 10.55 -5.41
CA VAL A 44 27.12 9.10 -5.64
C VAL A 44 26.13 8.62 -6.69
N PHE A 45 24.90 9.14 -6.63
CA PHE A 45 23.86 8.77 -7.58
C PHE A 45 24.12 9.35 -8.97
N ALA A 46 24.81 10.48 -9.09
CA ALA A 46 25.13 11.13 -10.36
C ALA A 46 25.97 10.22 -11.27
N GLU A 47 26.87 9.42 -10.69
CA GLU A 47 27.74 8.47 -11.37
C GLU A 47 26.97 7.27 -11.97
N PHE A 48 25.73 7.03 -11.53
CA PHE A 48 24.96 5.89 -12.01
C PHE A 48 24.47 6.12 -13.45
N PRO A 49 24.37 5.05 -14.27
CA PRO A 49 23.75 5.14 -15.58
C PRO A 49 22.31 5.69 -15.49
N ALA A 50 21.92 6.54 -16.43
CA ALA A 50 20.60 7.18 -16.45
C ALA A 50 19.43 6.18 -16.34
N CYS A 51 19.52 5.07 -17.06
CA CYS A 51 18.53 3.99 -17.01
C CYS A 51 18.39 3.39 -15.60
N THR A 52 19.52 3.12 -14.92
CA THR A 52 19.51 2.59 -13.55
C THR A 52 18.88 3.57 -12.56
N LYS A 53 19.24 4.86 -12.65
CA LYS A 53 18.65 5.92 -11.82
C LYS A 53 17.14 5.97 -11.97
N GLN A 54 16.66 6.01 -13.21
CA GLN A 54 15.23 6.06 -13.52
C GLN A 54 14.49 4.87 -12.94
N ILE A 55 15.03 3.65 -13.09
CA ILE A 55 14.40 2.45 -12.54
C ILE A 55 14.31 2.52 -11.01
N ILE A 56 15.38 2.90 -10.31
CA ILE A 56 15.40 2.97 -8.85
C ILE A 56 14.37 4.00 -8.35
N ILE A 57 14.39 5.22 -8.90
CA ILE A 57 13.47 6.29 -8.51
C ILE A 57 12.04 5.88 -8.82
N PHE A 58 11.78 5.39 -10.03
CA PHE A 58 10.44 4.97 -10.44
C PHE A 58 9.91 3.83 -9.56
N ALA A 59 10.74 2.84 -9.23
CA ALA A 59 10.32 1.72 -8.38
C ALA A 59 9.96 2.15 -6.95
N PHE A 60 10.73 3.07 -6.34
CA PHE A 60 10.37 3.64 -5.03
C PHE A 60 9.09 4.47 -5.12
N LEU A 61 8.98 5.37 -6.10
CA LEU A 61 7.80 6.22 -6.24
C LEU A 61 6.54 5.43 -6.59
N LEU A 62 6.65 4.41 -7.44
CA LEU A 62 5.54 3.53 -7.79
C LEU A 62 5.02 2.83 -6.54
N GLY A 63 5.90 2.16 -5.79
CA GLY A 63 5.50 1.43 -4.58
C GLY A 63 4.81 2.32 -3.54
N VAL A 64 5.32 3.54 -3.30
CA VAL A 64 4.64 4.50 -2.41
C VAL A 64 3.28 4.93 -2.98
N SER A 65 3.23 5.22 -4.28
CA SER A 65 2.01 5.72 -4.93
C SER A 65 0.88 4.70 -4.88
N VAL A 66 1.14 3.42 -5.21
CA VAL A 66 0.10 2.38 -5.13
C VAL A 66 -0.37 2.13 -3.70
N GLN A 67 0.50 2.22 -2.69
CA GLN A 67 0.11 2.11 -1.29
C GLN A 67 -0.79 3.26 -0.82
N VAL A 68 -0.49 4.49 -1.24
CA VAL A 68 -1.34 5.65 -0.94
C VAL A 68 -2.70 5.52 -1.63
N LEU A 69 -2.72 5.08 -2.90
CA LEU A 69 -3.96 4.83 -3.64
C LEU A 69 -4.81 3.73 -2.98
N LEU A 70 -4.17 2.64 -2.51
CA LEU A 70 -4.85 1.57 -1.77
C LEU A 70 -5.46 2.09 -0.46
N ALA A 71 -4.70 2.88 0.32
CA ALA A 71 -5.22 3.49 1.54
C ALA A 71 -6.44 4.38 1.27
N PHE A 72 -6.41 5.14 0.17
CA PHE A 72 -7.51 6.00 -0.23
C PHE A 72 -8.74 5.19 -0.68
N TRP A 73 -8.53 4.13 -1.46
CA TRP A 73 -9.59 3.19 -1.87
C TRP A 73 -10.30 2.60 -0.65
N ASN A 74 -9.53 2.07 0.30
CA ASN A 74 -10.07 1.46 1.52
C ASN A 74 -10.81 2.49 2.37
N LYS A 75 -10.29 3.72 2.50
CA LYS A 75 -10.97 4.81 3.21
C LYS A 75 -12.33 5.14 2.60
N ILE A 76 -12.41 5.22 1.26
CA ILE A 76 -13.66 5.52 0.57
C ILE A 76 -14.67 4.38 0.76
N GLY A 77 -14.24 3.12 0.56
CA GLY A 77 -15.11 1.97 0.72
C GLY A 77 -15.73 1.90 2.11
N HIS A 78 -14.90 2.02 3.15
CA HIS A 78 -15.40 2.04 4.53
C HIS A 78 -16.32 3.21 4.82
N TRP A 79 -16.11 4.38 4.23
CA TRP A 79 -17.02 5.52 4.39
C TRP A 79 -18.42 5.23 3.83
N PHE A 80 -18.51 4.59 2.66
CA PHE A 80 -19.79 4.23 2.07
C PHE A 80 -20.52 3.13 2.85
N ILE A 81 -19.78 2.16 3.38
CA ILE A 81 -20.35 1.11 4.25
C ILE A 81 -20.86 1.72 5.55
N TYR A 82 -20.03 2.55 6.21
CA TYR A 82 -20.41 3.27 7.43
C TYR A 82 -21.67 4.11 7.23
N ARG A 83 -21.76 4.84 6.11
CA ARG A 83 -22.96 5.62 5.78
C ARG A 83 -24.22 4.75 5.62
N GLY A 84 -24.11 3.56 5.06
CA GLY A 84 -25.24 2.64 4.97
C GLY A 84 -25.64 2.02 6.31
N GLU A 85 -24.70 1.90 7.24
CA GLU A 85 -25.01 1.50 8.62
C GLU A 85 -25.77 2.60 9.38
N ASP A 86 -25.38 3.86 9.20
CA ASP A 86 -26.04 5.03 9.82
C ASP A 86 -27.41 5.36 9.19
N ASP A 87 -27.53 5.26 7.86
CA ASP A 87 -28.78 5.47 7.12
C ASP A 87 -29.19 4.20 6.35
N PRO A 88 -30.12 3.39 6.88
CA PRO A 88 -30.58 2.16 6.23
C PRO A 88 -31.17 2.38 4.83
N SER A 89 -31.70 3.57 4.53
CA SER A 89 -32.24 3.88 3.21
C SER A 89 -31.15 3.91 2.14
N TYR A 90 -29.92 4.29 2.54
CA TYR A 90 -28.75 4.37 1.68
C TYR A 90 -28.24 3.00 1.20
N ARG A 91 -28.53 1.91 1.95
CA ARG A 91 -28.14 0.53 1.59
C ARG A 91 -28.75 0.07 0.27
N SER A 92 -29.89 0.64 -0.13
CA SER A 92 -30.56 0.31 -1.38
C SER A 92 -29.86 0.88 -2.63
N THR A 93 -28.97 1.86 -2.45
CA THR A 93 -28.32 2.60 -3.55
C THR A 93 -27.30 1.75 -4.30
N LYS A 94 -27.13 2.05 -5.60
CA LYS A 94 -26.11 1.39 -6.44
C LYS A 94 -24.69 1.61 -5.91
N THR A 95 -24.43 2.79 -5.35
CA THR A 95 -23.13 3.16 -4.79
C THR A 95 -22.79 2.31 -3.57
N TYR A 96 -23.73 2.14 -2.63
CA TYR A 96 -23.52 1.23 -1.49
C TYR A 96 -23.21 -0.19 -1.96
N LYS A 97 -24.03 -0.74 -2.85
CA LYS A 97 -23.85 -2.11 -3.37
C LYS A 97 -22.52 -2.32 -4.12
N PHE A 98 -22.01 -1.28 -4.78
CA PHE A 98 -20.70 -1.33 -5.41
C PHE A 98 -19.59 -1.43 -4.36
N TRP A 99 -19.62 -0.56 -3.35
CA TRP A 99 -18.59 -0.52 -2.32
C TRP A 99 -18.63 -1.71 -1.38
N ASP A 100 -19.82 -2.25 -1.09
CA ASP A 100 -20.04 -3.48 -0.33
C ASP A 100 -19.31 -4.67 -0.99
N LYS A 101 -19.47 -4.82 -2.31
CA LYS A 101 -18.71 -5.81 -3.08
C LYS A 101 -17.22 -5.49 -3.18
N ALA A 102 -16.87 -4.22 -3.36
CA ALA A 102 -15.48 -3.80 -3.48
C ALA A 102 -14.69 -4.06 -2.19
N THR A 103 -15.32 -3.95 -1.02
CA THR A 103 -14.69 -4.27 0.27
C THR A 103 -14.46 -5.76 0.48
N GLU A 104 -15.13 -6.64 -0.25
CA GLU A 104 -14.87 -8.09 -0.24
C GLU A 104 -13.63 -8.47 -1.07
N TRP A 105 -13.11 -7.58 -1.90
CA TRP A 105 -11.99 -7.85 -2.82
C TRP A 105 -10.62 -7.77 -2.14
N PHE A 106 -10.41 -8.59 -1.11
CA PHE A 106 -9.15 -8.64 -0.35
C PHE A 106 -7.90 -8.92 -1.22
N TRP A 107 -8.09 -9.56 -2.38
CA TRP A 107 -7.01 -9.86 -3.33
C TRP A 107 -6.35 -8.61 -3.91
N ILE A 108 -7.05 -7.47 -3.93
CA ILE A 108 -6.47 -6.20 -4.38
C ILE A 108 -5.38 -5.76 -3.40
N ASP A 109 -5.67 -5.75 -2.11
CA ASP A 109 -4.71 -5.39 -1.06
C ASP A 109 -3.46 -6.27 -1.15
N ILE A 110 -3.63 -7.59 -1.24
CA ILE A 110 -2.51 -8.54 -1.35
C ILE A 110 -1.68 -8.28 -2.62
N SER A 111 -2.33 -8.07 -3.75
CA SER A 111 -1.64 -7.86 -5.03
C SER A 111 -0.82 -6.57 -5.00
N ILE A 112 -1.38 -5.49 -4.43
CA ILE A 112 -0.69 -4.21 -4.28
C ILE A 112 0.48 -4.34 -3.31
N ASP A 113 0.34 -5.08 -2.22
CA ASP A 113 1.42 -5.34 -1.26
C ASP A 113 2.58 -6.11 -1.91
N ILE A 114 2.28 -7.15 -2.71
CA ILE A 114 3.29 -7.90 -3.46
C ILE A 114 4.00 -7.00 -4.48
N ILE A 115 3.25 -6.22 -5.27
CA ILE A 115 3.83 -5.28 -6.25
C ILE A 115 4.74 -4.27 -5.55
N THR A 116 4.31 -3.75 -4.41
CA THR A 116 5.09 -2.80 -3.60
C THR A 116 6.37 -3.43 -3.10
N PHE A 117 6.28 -4.61 -2.50
CA PHE A 117 7.43 -5.35 -2.00
C PHE A 117 8.44 -5.65 -3.11
N CYS A 118 7.99 -6.19 -4.25
CA CYS A 118 8.84 -6.48 -5.39
C CYS A 118 9.48 -5.21 -5.97
N SER A 119 8.75 -4.10 -6.04
CA SER A 119 9.27 -2.81 -6.52
C SER A 119 10.40 -2.31 -5.62
N PHE A 120 10.19 -2.31 -4.31
CA PHE A 120 11.20 -1.90 -3.33
C PHE A 120 12.40 -2.82 -3.32
N PHE A 121 12.18 -4.13 -3.39
CA PHE A 121 13.26 -5.10 -3.47
C PHE A 121 14.13 -4.87 -4.71
N LEU A 122 13.51 -4.64 -5.88
CA LEU A 122 14.24 -4.35 -7.13
C LEU A 122 15.03 -3.04 -7.03
N ALA A 123 14.44 -1.99 -6.46
CA ALA A 123 15.08 -0.69 -6.28
C ALA A 123 16.33 -0.83 -5.39
N THR A 124 16.19 -1.49 -4.24
CA THR A 124 17.27 -1.72 -3.28
C THR A 124 18.36 -2.62 -3.84
N TYR A 125 17.99 -3.70 -4.53
CA TYR A 125 18.95 -4.58 -5.18
C TYR A 125 19.81 -3.83 -6.22
N LYS A 126 19.17 -3.02 -7.09
CA LYS A 126 19.89 -2.20 -8.06
C LYS A 126 20.76 -1.13 -7.41
N LEU A 127 20.28 -0.52 -6.33
CA LEU A 127 21.05 0.45 -5.55
C LEU A 127 22.32 -0.18 -4.98
N ILE A 128 22.21 -1.35 -4.34
CA ILE A 128 23.35 -2.06 -3.74
C ILE A 128 24.37 -2.49 -4.81
N ILE A 129 23.92 -3.07 -5.93
CA ILE A 129 24.83 -3.49 -7.01
C ILE A 129 25.54 -2.30 -7.64
N ALA A 130 24.83 -1.20 -7.86
CA ALA A 130 25.44 0.00 -8.39
C ALA A 130 26.51 0.52 -7.42
N LEU A 131 26.21 0.63 -6.11
CA LEU A 131 27.17 1.04 -5.10
C LEU A 131 28.40 0.12 -5.02
N GLY A 132 28.22 -1.19 -5.01
CA GLY A 132 29.32 -2.16 -4.93
C GLY A 132 30.21 -2.20 -6.18
N ARG A 133 29.78 -1.58 -7.29
CA ARG A 133 30.58 -1.45 -8.52
C ARG A 133 31.44 -0.17 -8.53
N PHE A 134 31.13 0.80 -7.68
CA PHE A 134 31.86 2.07 -7.53
C PHE A 134 32.64 2.17 -6.20
N GLY A 135 32.61 1.12 -5.37
CA GLY A 135 33.38 1.00 -4.13
C GLY A 135 34.68 0.24 -4.27
#